data_AF-A0A5E7ES49-F1
#
_entry.id   AF-A0A5E7ES49-F1
#
_cell.length_a   1.000
_cell.length_b   1.000
_cell.length_c   1.000
_cell.angle_alpha   90.00
_cell.angle_beta   90.00
_cell.angle_gamma   90.00
#
_symmetry.space_group_name_H-M   'P 1'
#
loop_
_entity.id
_entity.type
_entity.pdbx_description
1 polymer ?
#
loop_
_entity_poly.entity_id
_entity_poly.type
_entity_poly.pdbx_seq_one_letter_code
_entity_poly.pdbx_strand_id
1 'polypeptide(L)'
;MQRLAAGPLRWQLNITLANPADPTHDASKAWPNDRKVLNAGTLVLENTQAQSNGECRDINYDPLILPSGIEGSDDPLLAARSAAYAKSYLRRTSEVSQLPAATQESHP
;
A
#
# COMPACT_ATOMS: atom_id res chain seq x y z
N MET A 1 -14.75 -0.59 -13.68
CA MET A 1 -15.77 0.43 -13.30
C MET A 1 -17.11 -0.16 -12.88
N GLN A 2 -17.62 -1.21 -13.54
CA GLN A 2 -18.99 -1.72 -13.32
C GLN A 2 -19.39 -1.98 -11.85
N ARG A 3 -18.48 -2.51 -11.02
CA ARG A 3 -18.75 -2.75 -9.60
C ARG A 3 -18.92 -1.46 -8.78
N LEU A 4 -18.06 -0.46 -8.98
CA LEU A 4 -18.17 0.84 -8.29
C LEU A 4 -19.35 1.66 -8.80
N ALA A 5 -19.70 1.53 -10.07
CA ALA A 5 -20.90 2.15 -10.64
C ALA A 5 -22.20 1.62 -9.99
N ALA A 6 -22.18 0.40 -9.45
CA ALA A 6 -23.29 -0.16 -8.70
C ALA A 6 -23.33 0.29 -7.21
N GLY A 7 -22.27 0.95 -6.72
CA GLY A 7 -22.18 1.50 -5.36
C GLY A 7 -20.80 1.31 -4.71
N PRO A 8 -20.58 1.88 -3.51
CA PRO A 8 -19.27 1.83 -2.87
C PRO A 8 -18.86 0.41 -2.48
N LEU A 9 -17.59 0.08 -2.68
CA LEU A 9 -16.99 -1.19 -2.29
C LEU A 9 -16.43 -1.11 -0.88
N ARG A 10 -16.55 -2.18 -0.10
CA ARG A 10 -16.22 -2.19 1.33
C ARG A 10 -15.37 -3.39 1.69
N TRP A 11 -14.34 -3.16 2.50
CA TRP A 11 -13.47 -4.19 3.08
C TRP A 11 -13.27 -3.94 4.57
N GLN A 12 -13.27 -5.00 5.37
CA GLN A 12 -12.89 -4.93 6.78
C GLN A 12 -11.37 -4.97 6.90
N LEU A 13 -10.79 -4.04 7.65
CA LEU A 13 -9.37 -4.08 8.00
C LEU A 13 -9.21 -4.98 9.23
N ASN A 14 -8.85 -6.23 8.99
CA ASN A 14 -8.66 -7.21 10.05
C ASN A 14 -7.18 -7.30 10.43
N ILE A 15 -6.89 -7.15 11.73
CA ILE A 15 -5.56 -7.30 12.32
C ILE A 15 -5.55 -8.59 13.14
N THR A 16 -4.67 -9.51 12.77
CA THR A 16 -4.44 -10.74 13.54
C THR A 16 -3.37 -10.48 14.60
N LEU A 17 -3.68 -10.76 15.86
CA LEU A 17 -2.74 -10.60 16.96
C LEU A 17 -1.85 -11.84 17.10
N ALA A 18 -0.53 -11.62 17.13
CA ALA A 18 0.46 -12.65 17.37
C ALA A 18 0.33 -13.19 18.80
N ASN A 19 0.50 -14.50 18.95
CA ASN A 19 0.88 -15.12 20.22
C ASN A 19 2.41 -15.10 20.37
N PRO A 20 2.96 -15.27 21.59
CA PRO A 20 4.41 -15.17 21.83
C PRO A 20 5.30 -16.13 21.02
N ALA A 21 4.75 -17.25 20.54
CA ALA A 21 5.48 -18.25 19.76
C ALA A 21 5.33 -18.06 18.24
N ASP A 22 4.53 -17.10 17.79
CA ASP A 22 4.33 -16.87 16.37
C ASP A 22 5.55 -16.18 15.74
N PRO A 23 6.05 -16.65 14.59
CA PRO A 23 7.17 -16.02 13.93
C PRO A 23 6.75 -14.67 13.35
N THR A 24 7.43 -13.60 13.76
CA THR A 24 7.26 -12.23 13.23
C THR A 24 8.30 -11.86 12.16
N HIS A 25 9.33 -12.71 11.99
CA HIS A 25 10.49 -12.49 11.13
C HIS A 25 10.52 -13.37 9.87
N ASP A 26 9.52 -14.24 9.68
CA ASP A 26 9.45 -15.16 8.54
C ASP A 26 8.05 -15.18 7.93
N ALA A 27 7.82 -14.28 6.97
CA ALA A 27 6.58 -14.20 6.20
C ALA A 27 6.23 -15.46 5.37
N SER A 28 7.12 -16.47 5.28
CA SER A 28 6.78 -17.75 4.64
C SER A 28 5.93 -18.66 5.53
N LYS A 29 5.81 -18.37 6.83
CA LYS A 29 5.06 -19.16 7.80
C LYS A 29 3.69 -18.56 8.05
N ALA A 30 2.65 -19.28 7.63
CA ALA A 30 1.29 -18.94 8.03
C ALA A 30 1.11 -19.18 9.53
N TRP A 31 0.50 -18.22 10.23
CA TRP A 31 0.05 -18.44 11.60
C TRP A 31 -1.19 -19.34 11.64
N PRO A 32 -1.42 -20.07 12.74
CA PRO A 32 -2.66 -20.83 12.93
C PRO A 32 -3.92 -19.96 12.85
N ASN A 33 -5.06 -20.56 12.46
CA ASN A 33 -6.31 -19.83 12.25
C ASN A 33 -7.08 -19.48 13.55
N ASP A 34 -6.60 -19.93 14.71
CA ASP A 34 -7.21 -19.69 16.03
C ASP A 34 -6.75 -18.38 16.69
N ARG A 35 -5.92 -17.59 15.99
CA ARG A 35 -5.43 -16.31 16.49
C ARG A 35 -6.55 -15.31 16.62
N LYS A 36 -6.44 -14.46 17.65
CA LYS A 36 -7.40 -13.38 17.88
C LYS A 36 -7.32 -12.39 16.71
N VAL A 37 -8.46 -12.13 16.08
CA VAL A 37 -8.60 -11.14 15.01
C VAL A 37 -9.38 -9.94 15.52
N LEU A 38 -8.86 -8.73 15.29
CA LEU A 38 -9.52 -7.47 15.55
C LEU A 38 -9.96 -6.83 14.24
N ASN A 39 -11.21 -6.42 14.14
CA ASN A 39 -11.63 -5.50 13.08
C ASN A 39 -11.26 -4.07 13.50
N ALA A 40 -10.27 -3.48 12.80
CA ALA A 40 -9.76 -2.15 13.06
C ALA A 40 -10.50 -1.04 12.29
N GLY A 41 -11.45 -1.39 11.41
CA GLY A 41 -12.23 -0.43 10.64
C GLY A 41 -12.69 -0.97 9.29
N THR A 42 -13.30 -0.10 8.49
CA THR A 42 -13.76 -0.43 7.14
C THR A 42 -13.15 0.53 6.13
N LEU A 43 -12.46 -0.02 5.13
CA LEU A 43 -12.07 0.71 3.93
C LEU A 43 -13.28 0.78 3.00
N VAL A 44 -13.75 1.99 2.71
CA VAL A 44 -14.81 2.25 1.74
C VAL A 44 -14.19 2.89 0.50
N LEU A 45 -14.30 2.23 -0.63
CA LEU A 45 -13.92 2.78 -1.93
C LEU A 45 -15.18 3.31 -2.61
N GLU A 46 -15.27 4.63 -2.73
CA GLU A 46 -16.46 5.32 -3.27
C GLU A 46 -16.31 5.67 -4.75
N ASN A 47 -15.10 6.01 -5.18
CA ASN A 47 -14.83 6.43 -6.54
C ASN A 47 -13.44 5.98 -7.01
N THR A 48 -13.18 6.10 -8.31
CA THR A 48 -11.87 5.80 -8.88
C THR A 48 -11.60 6.69 -10.08
N GLN A 49 -10.32 6.89 -10.40
CA GLN A 49 -9.84 7.71 -11.49
C GLN A 49 -8.75 6.95 -12.25
N ALA A 50 -8.54 7.34 -13.51
CA ALA A 50 -7.46 6.77 -14.30
C ALA A 50 -6.10 7.13 -13.69
N GLN A 51 -5.20 6.15 -13.60
CA GLN A 51 -3.88 6.36 -13.00
C GLN A 51 -3.03 7.36 -13.81
N SER A 52 -3.18 7.45 -15.14
CA SER A 52 -2.32 8.28 -16.00
C SER A 52 -2.23 9.74 -15.54
N ASN A 53 -3.38 10.28 -15.07
CA ASN A 53 -3.52 11.66 -14.61
C ASN A 53 -3.91 11.72 -13.12
N GLY A 54 -3.93 10.59 -12.43
CA GLY A 54 -4.39 10.51 -11.05
C GLY A 54 -3.24 10.66 -10.06
N GLU A 55 -3.53 11.24 -8.91
CA GLU A 55 -2.59 11.46 -7.80
C GLU A 55 -1.82 10.19 -7.39
N CYS A 56 -2.42 9.01 -7.56
CA CYS A 56 -1.78 7.73 -7.20
C CYS A 56 -0.57 7.37 -8.07
N ARG A 57 -0.35 8.02 -9.22
CA ARG A 57 0.77 7.73 -10.12
C ARG A 57 2.13 7.91 -9.45
N ASP A 58 2.27 9.00 -8.72
CA ASP A 58 3.55 9.47 -8.17
C ASP A 58 3.65 9.21 -6.66
N ILE A 59 2.74 8.41 -6.10
CA ILE A 59 2.83 7.92 -4.74
C ILE A 59 3.71 6.67 -4.70
N ASN A 60 4.73 6.69 -3.83
CA ASN A 60 5.48 5.49 -3.46
C ASN A 60 4.80 4.81 -2.26
N TYR A 61 4.17 3.66 -2.49
CA TYR A 61 3.54 2.85 -1.43
C TYR A 61 4.57 1.95 -0.75
N ASP A 62 5.54 2.56 -0.07
CA ASP A 62 6.60 1.86 0.66
C ASP A 62 6.08 1.22 1.94
N PRO A 63 6.29 -0.10 2.16
CA PRO A 63 5.78 -0.80 3.35
C PRO A 63 6.40 -0.36 4.69
N LEU A 64 7.49 0.42 4.69
CA LEU A 64 8.16 0.92 5.89
C LEU A 64 7.99 2.43 6.13
N ILE A 65 7.18 3.12 5.32
CA ILE A 65 6.69 4.47 5.63
C ILE A 65 5.42 4.33 6.47
N LEU A 66 5.60 4.33 7.80
CA LEU A 66 4.56 3.98 8.76
C LEU A 66 4.12 5.19 9.61
N PRO A 67 2.84 5.26 10.03
CA PRO A 67 2.38 6.28 10.97
C PRO A 67 2.87 5.96 12.39
N SER A 68 2.81 6.97 13.27
CA SER A 68 3.09 6.78 14.70
C SER A 68 2.23 5.65 15.29
N GLY A 69 2.86 4.75 16.04
CA GLY A 69 2.21 3.60 16.66
C GLY A 69 2.23 2.32 15.81
N ILE A 70 2.84 2.34 14.62
CA ILE A 70 3.11 1.14 13.81
C ILE A 70 4.61 1.10 13.48
N GLU A 71 5.22 -0.07 13.70
CA GLU A 71 6.65 -0.30 13.47
C GLU A 71 6.85 -1.55 12.60
N GLY A 72 7.95 -1.58 11.84
CA GLY A 72 8.32 -2.78 11.09
C GLY A 72 8.80 -3.88 12.03
N SER A 73 8.48 -5.14 11.70
CA SER A 73 9.07 -6.28 12.38
C SER A 73 10.53 -6.49 11.94
N ASP A 74 11.17 -7.50 12.53
CA ASP A 74 12.49 -8.00 12.18
C ASP A 74 12.50 -8.91 10.95
N ASP A 75 11.41 -8.96 10.16
CA ASP A 75 11.37 -9.71 8.91
C ASP A 75 12.29 -9.07 7.85
N PRO A 76 13.32 -9.79 7.35
CA PRO A 76 14.26 -9.24 6.38
C PRO A 76 13.59 -8.89 5.04
N LEU A 77 12.44 -9.50 4.71
CA LEU A 77 11.67 -9.20 3.51
C LEU A 77 11.11 -7.77 3.55
N LEU A 78 10.77 -7.22 4.72
CA LEU A 78 10.25 -5.85 4.81
C LEU A 78 11.32 -4.83 4.38
N ALA A 79 12.53 -4.96 4.92
CA ALA A 79 13.65 -4.09 4.54
C ALA A 79 14.01 -4.24 3.06
N ALA A 80 14.05 -5.48 2.55
CA ALA A 80 14.30 -5.74 1.15
C ALA A 80 13.23 -5.11 0.24
N ARG A 81 11.95 -5.16 0.64
CA ARG A 81 10.85 -4.53 -0.11
C ARG A 81 10.98 -3.01 -0.13
N SER A 82 11.21 -2.35 1.00
CA SER A 82 11.39 -0.89 1.00
C SER A 82 12.52 -0.45 0.05
N ALA A 83 13.67 -1.13 0.08
CA ALA A 83 14.77 -0.85 -0.84
C ALA A 83 14.38 -1.06 -2.32
N ALA A 84 13.62 -2.11 -2.64
CA ALA A 84 13.15 -2.37 -3.99
C ALA A 84 12.15 -1.30 -4.47
N TYR A 85 11.21 -0.88 -3.62
CA TYR A 85 10.23 0.16 -3.92
C TYR A 85 10.92 1.50 -4.16
N ALA A 86 11.86 1.89 -3.31
CA ALA A 86 12.66 3.10 -3.49
C ALA A 86 13.41 3.11 -4.83
N LYS A 87 14.08 2.00 -5.18
CA LYS A 87 14.78 1.87 -6.47
C LYS A 87 13.83 1.93 -7.66
N SER A 88 12.68 1.26 -7.58
CA SER A 88 11.66 1.27 -8.65
C SER A 88 11.07 2.67 -8.84
N TYR A 89 10.71 3.33 -7.74
CA TYR A 89 10.17 4.68 -7.75
C TYR A 89 11.13 5.67 -8.42
N LEU A 90 12.39 5.69 -8.00
CA LEU A 90 13.41 6.57 -8.60
C LEU A 90 13.58 6.33 -10.11
N ARG A 91 13.59 5.07 -10.55
CA ARG A 91 13.70 4.75 -11.99
C ARG A 91 12.48 5.24 -12.76
N ARG A 92 11.27 4.88 -12.32
CA ARG A 92 10.04 5.23 -13.03
C ARG A 92 9.79 6.74 -13.07
N THR A 93 10.06 7.46 -11.99
CA THR A 93 9.92 8.93 -12.00
C THR A 93 11.02 9.59 -12.83
N SER A 94 12.23 9.05 -12.87
CA SER A 94 13.30 9.58 -13.73
C SER A 94 13.01 9.42 -15.23
N GLU A 95 12.35 8.34 -15.64
CA GLU A 95 11.91 8.14 -17.02
C GLU A 95 10.80 9.12 -17.42
N VAL A 96 9.87 9.40 -16.50
CA VAL A 96 8.77 10.36 -16.72
C VAL A 96 9.29 11.80 -16.75
N SER A 97 10.24 12.16 -15.89
CA SER A 97 10.86 13.50 -15.86
C SER A 97 11.64 13.85 -17.14
N GLN A 98 11.96 12.85 -17.98
CA GLN A 98 12.64 13.05 -19.27
C GLN A 98 11.68 13.20 -20.46
N LEU A 99 10.37 13.00 -20.25
CA LEU A 99 9.36 13.28 -21.28
C LEU A 99 9.09 14.79 -21.30
N PRO A 100 8.84 15.41 -22.48
CA PRO A 100 8.37 16.79 -22.52
C PRO A 100 7.15 16.89 -21.59
N ALA A 101 7.12 17.92 -20.75
CA ALA A 101 5.96 18.18 -19.90
C ALA A 101 4.71 18.11 -20.79
N ALA A 102 3.85 17.11 -20.56
CA ALA A 102 2.50 17.17 -21.08
C ALA A 102 1.97 18.51 -20.58
N THR A 103 1.57 19.37 -21.52
CA THR A 103 1.13 20.74 -21.28
C THR A 103 0.29 20.75 -20.01
N GLN A 104 0.82 21.33 -18.94
CA GLN A 104 -0.01 21.63 -17.78
C GLN A 104 -1.10 22.55 -18.32
N GLU A 105 -2.32 22.04 -18.42
CA GLU A 105 -3.48 22.88 -18.59
C GLU A 105 -3.50 23.81 -17.38
N SER A 106 -3.10 25.05 -17.64
CA SER A 106 -3.23 26.15 -16.71
C SER A 106 -4.71 26.28 -16.38
N HIS A 107 -5.06 26.07 -15.12
CA HIS A 107 -6.36 26.49 -14.63
C HIS A 107 -6.18 27.47 -13.46
N PRO A 108 -7.14 28.42 -13.33
CA PRO A 108 -6.97 29.75 -12.74
C PRO A 108 -6.73 29.77 -11.23
#